data_AF-A0AAN4HCF0-F1
#
_entry.id   AF-A0AAN4HCF0-F1
#
_cell.length_a   1.000
_cell.length_b   1.000
_cell.length_c   1.000
_cell.angle_alpha   90.00
_cell.angle_beta   90.00
_cell.angle_gamma   90.00
#
_symmetry.space_group_name_H-M   'P 1'
#
loop_
_entity.id
_entity.type
_entity.pdbx_description
1 polymer ?
#
loop_
_entity_poly.entity_id
_entity_poly.type
_entity_poly.pdbx_seq_one_letter_code
_entity_poly.pdbx_strand_id
1 'polypeptide(L)' 'MCEHKYQVLGSETQTFFADGGQVAIDVSATFFYEKCLDIQYREERINPGVIEVND' A
#
# COMPACT_ATOMS: atom_id res chain seq x y z
N MET A 1 14.19 -1.61 2.72
CA MET A 1 13.01 -1.97 3.52
C MET A 1 11.97 -0.89 3.27
N CYS A 2 10.92 -1.18 2.51
CA CYS A 2 9.84 -0.20 2.29
C CYS A 2 9.10 0.00 3.62
N GLU A 3 8.99 1.25 4.06
CA GLU A 3 8.13 1.61 5.18
C GLU A 3 6.69 1.70 4.68
N HIS A 4 5.86 0.75 5.11
CA HIS A 4 4.43 0.82 4.87
C HIS A 4 3.82 1.86 5.80
N LYS A 5 3.17 2.87 5.21
CA LYS A 5 2.41 3.86 5.97
C LYS A 5 0.95 3.43 6.01
N TYR A 6 0.45 3.24 7.22
CA TYR A 6 -0.96 3.01 7.49
C TYR A 6 -1.56 4.31 8.02
N GLN A 7 -2.69 4.74 7.47
CA GLN A 7 -3.43 5.88 7.97
C GLN A 7 -4.89 5.47 8.21
N VAL A 8 -5.40 5.74 9.41
CA VAL A 8 -6.84 5.61 9.69
C VAL A 8 -7.57 6.74 8.98
N LEU A 9 -8.50 6.39 8.10
CA LEU A 9 -9.35 7.35 7.39
C LEU A 9 -10.62 7.66 8.17
N GLY A 10 -11.14 6.67 8.90
CA GLY A 10 -12.32 6.82 9.72
C GLY A 10 -12.62 5.53 10.47
N SER A 11 -13.41 5.67 11.53
CA SER A 11 -13.93 4.56 12.31
C SER A 11 -15.36 4.84 12.69
N GLU A 12 -16.17 3.79 12.73
CA GLU A 12 -17.55 3.86 13.17
C GLU A 12 -17.77 2.85 14.29
N THR A 13 -18.60 3.21 15.25
CA THR A 13 -19.04 2.32 16.31
C THR A 13 -20.55 2.39 16.39
N GLN A 14 -21.21 1.27 16.16
CA GLN A 14 -22.66 1.15 16.26
C GLN A 14 -23.00 0.33 17.48
N THR A 15 -24.01 0.78 18.20
CA THR A 15 -24.48 0.14 19.42
C THR A 15 -25.94 -0.26 19.22
N PHE A 16 -26.22 -1.54 19.42
CA PHE A 16 -27.55 -2.11 19.26
C PHE A 16 -28.18 -2.32 20.63
N PHE A 17 -29.41 -1.82 20.78
CA PHE A 17 -30.21 -1.96 21.99
C PHE A 17 -31.48 -2.74 21.67
N ALA A 18 -31.91 -3.59 22.61
CA ALA A 18 -33.24 -4.18 22.63
C ALA A 18 -33.91 -3.85 23.97
N ASP A 19 -35.17 -4.24 24.14
CA ASP A 19 -35.99 -3.87 25.31
C ASP A 19 -35.38 -4.26 26.67
N GLY A 20 -34.39 -5.16 26.70
CA GLY A 20 -33.62 -5.55 27.89
C GLY A 20 -32.27 -4.86 28.09
N GLY A 21 -31.88 -3.90 27.24
CA GLY A 21 -30.61 -3.18 27.32
C GLY A 21 -29.74 -3.33 26.07
N GLN A 22 -28.44 -3.05 26.23
CA GLN A 22 -27.47 -3.13 25.14
C GLN A 22 -27.19 -4.60 24.77
N VAL A 23 -27.34 -4.94 23.49
CA VAL A 23 -27.28 -6.33 23.00
C VAL A 23 -26.01 -6.60 22.22
N ALA A 24 -25.51 -5.62 21.47
CA ALA A 24 -24.30 -5.76 20.67
C ALA A 24 -23.63 -4.41 20.41
N ILE A 25 -22.33 -4.45 20.14
CA ILE A 25 -21.54 -3.32 19.66
C ILE A 25 -20.80 -3.81 18.41
N ASP A 26 -20.97 -3.09 17.31
CA ASP A 26 -20.20 -3.29 16.09
C ASP A 26 -19.20 -2.15 15.92
N VAL A 27 -17.96 -2.49 15.57
CA VAL A 27 -16.85 -1.55 15.43
C VAL A 27 -16.19 -1.78 14.09
N SER A 28 -16.18 -0.76 13.24
CA SER A 28 -15.56 -0.80 11.92
C SER A 28 -14.54 0.33 11.77
N ALA A 29 -13.49 0.09 10.98
CA ALA A 29 -12.47 1.09 10.68
C ALA A 29 -11.96 0.93 9.24
N THR A 30 -11.73 2.06 8.58
CA THR A 30 -11.20 2.13 7.23
C THR A 30 -9.76 2.64 7.29
N PHE A 31 -8.87 1.92 6.63
CA PHE A 31 -7.45 2.24 6.58
C PHE A 31 -7.00 2.50 5.15
N PHE A 32 -6.16 3.51 4.97
CA PHE A 32 -5.37 3.69 3.77
C PHE A 32 -4.03 2.97 3.94
N TYR A 33 -3.63 2.28 2.87
CA TYR A 33 -2.36 1.56 2.80
C TYR A 33 -1.61 1.99 1.53
N GLU A 34 -0.46 2.62 1.72
CA GLU A 34 0.45 2.91 0.62
C GLU A 34 1.36 1.69 0.38
N LYS A 35 1.19 1.05 -0.78
CA LYS A 35 2.06 -0.04 -1.22
C LYS A 35 3.24 0.55 -1.98
N CYS A 36 4.47 0.32 -1.52
CA CYS A 36 5.62 0.60 -2.37
C CYS A 36 5.56 -0.33 -3.59
N LEU A 37 5.57 0.26 -4.79
CA LEU A 37 5.83 -0.49 -6.00
C LEU A 37 7.32 -0.87 -6.00
N ASP A 38 7.61 -2.17 -6.06
CA ASP A 38 8.98 -2.69 -6.15
C ASP A 38 9.53 -2.52 -7.58
N ILE A 39 9.60 -1.26 -8.03
CA ILE A 39 10.14 -0.92 -9.34
C ILE A 39 11.65 -1.03 -9.22
N GLN A 40 12.21 -2.16 -9.63
CA GLN A 40 13.65 -2.27 -9.82
C GLN A 40 14.06 -1.41 -11.00
N TYR A 41 14.79 -0.33 -10.72
CA TYR A 41 15.40 0.50 -11.77
C TYR A 41 16.50 -0.31 -12.45
N ARG A 42 16.25 -0.76 -13.69
CA ARG A 42 17.24 -1.44 -14.51
C ARG A 42 17.77 -0.45 -15.55
N GLU A 43 18.92 0.16 -15.24
CA GLU A 43 19.67 0.95 -16.22
C GLU A 43 20.45 -0.02 -17.13
N GLU A 44 19.94 -0.27 -18.35
CA GLU A 44 20.75 -0.95 -19.37
C GLU A 44 21.51 0.11 -20.17
N ARG A 45 22.79 0.29 -19.87
CA ARG A 45 23.71 1.05 -20.72
C ARG A 45 24.13 0.18 -21.88
N ILE A 46 23.68 0.52 -23.09
CA ILE A 46 24.27 0.00 -24.32
C ILE A 46 25.65 0.64 -24.43
N ASN A 47 26.70 -0.11 -24.11
CA ASN A 47 28.07 0.31 -24.44
C ASN A 47 28.17 0.36 -25.97
N PRO A 48 28.52 1.50 -26.58
CA PRO A 48 28.87 1.52 -27.98
C PRO A 48 30.17 0.73 -28.13
N GLY A 49 30.05 -0.52 -28.55
CA GLY A 49 31.20 -1.32 -28.95
C GLY A 49 31.97 -0.55 -30.03
N VAL A 50 33.28 -0.44 -29.86
CA VAL A 50 34.16 0.07 -30.92
C VAL A 50 34.00 -0.89 -32.11
N ILE A 51 33.38 -0.41 -33.19
CA ILE A 51 33.37 -1.11 -34.46
C ILE A 51 34.73 -0.79 -35.09
N GLU A 52 35.70 -1.69 -34.93
CA GLU A 52 36.92 -1.63 -35.73
C GLU A 52 36.55 -1.96 -37.18
N VAL A 53 36.52 -0.94 -38.03
CA VAL A 53 36.41 -1.10 -39.48
C VAL A 53 37.82 -1.43 -39.98
N ASN A 54 38.03 -2.67 -40.39
CA ASN A 54 39.22 -3.02 -41.18
C ASN A 54 38.97 -2.61 -42.64
N ASP A 55 39.93 -1.89 -43.21
CA ASP A 55 40.01 -1.41 -44.60
C ASP A 55 40.11 -2.57 -45.61
#